data_AF-A0A6P0YZQ8-F1
#
_entry.id   AF-A0A6P0YZQ8-F1
#
_cell.length_a   1.000
_cell.length_b   1.000
_cell.length_c   1.000
_cell.angle_alpha   90.00
_cell.angle_beta   90.00
_cell.angle_gamma   90.00
#
_symmetry.space_group_name_H-M   'P 1'
#
loop_
_entity.id
_entity.type
_entity.pdbx_description
1 polymer ?
#
loop_
_entity_poly.entity_id
_entity_poly.type
_entity_poly.pdbx_seq_one_letter_code
_entity_poly.pdbx_strand_id
1 'polypeptide(L)'
;LCLQQSFDEDRELVKQIEQDNQVSGKVPVILGGHEHEIYIEEIERSLIVKAGIDASNVVVVDIWWDANEQWHSAVHLLPASHFNADPNAQMFVEIAQKFLGSLMEVEIFEVKESMSSKRTRFKPEKVASTLCYYINKSLKNVDLVMLQGGCVRGKQDYEKGTSFTYGDLLEELPFNTEIAVIQVPGYILQEAITETRGTPEQEAPNFLHADLAVVIEDYPSLKIISINNAPFDSQKLYTVGIYQFLLTGMNEIKSLLDYVNANGGSPPLEQCLPAKNLIMESCMKDAWRVVVNYEEWDSNKDGQISREELRESVKKTFAFLDKNQDGHISPTELQTALVERTGRTHKGLVSMMFEVLDADGDGMVSMDELASLAI
;
A
#
# COMPACT_ATOMS: atom_id res chain seq x y z
N LEU A 1 21.44 4.59 -20.76
CA LEU A 1 20.08 4.87 -20.26
C LEU A 1 20.19 4.98 -18.75
N CYS A 2 20.18 6.20 -18.22
CA CYS A 2 20.23 6.46 -16.77
C CYS A 2 18.94 7.16 -16.35
N LEU A 3 17.83 6.43 -16.34
CA LEU A 3 16.50 7.03 -16.14
C LEU A 3 16.20 7.50 -14.70
N GLN A 4 17.14 7.29 -13.76
CA GLN A 4 17.00 7.63 -12.34
C GLN A 4 18.05 8.64 -11.86
N GLN A 5 18.85 9.22 -12.75
CA GLN A 5 19.83 10.24 -12.40
C GLN A 5 19.22 11.63 -12.44
N SER A 6 19.64 12.45 -11.49
CA SER A 6 19.28 13.85 -11.44
C SER A 6 19.96 14.69 -12.52
N PHE A 7 19.53 15.94 -12.69
CA PHE A 7 20.21 16.90 -13.57
C PHE A 7 21.70 17.00 -13.29
N ASP A 8 22.07 17.17 -12.02
CA ASP A 8 23.48 17.34 -11.63
C ASP A 8 24.27 16.05 -11.81
N GLU A 9 23.66 14.89 -11.59
CA GLU A 9 24.28 13.59 -11.84
C GLU A 9 24.49 13.31 -13.33
N ASP A 10 23.54 13.67 -14.19
CA ASP A 10 23.69 13.55 -15.65
C ASP A 10 24.80 14.47 -16.17
N ARG A 11 24.89 15.70 -15.64
CA ARG A 11 26.00 16.63 -15.97
C ARG A 11 27.35 16.07 -15.53
N GLU A 12 27.41 15.50 -14.33
CA GLU A 12 28.65 14.92 -13.82
C GLU A 12 29.04 13.66 -14.59
N LEU A 13 28.06 12.86 -15.02
CA LEU A 13 28.29 11.72 -15.90
C LEU A 13 28.91 12.15 -17.24
N VAL A 14 28.43 13.24 -17.87
CA VAL A 14 29.06 13.77 -19.10
C VAL A 14 30.53 14.11 -18.86
N LYS A 15 30.85 14.80 -17.76
CA LYS A 15 32.25 15.14 -17.45
C LYS A 15 33.10 13.89 -17.23
N GLN A 16 32.57 12.87 -16.56
CA GLN A 16 33.27 11.61 -16.35
C GLN A 16 33.52 10.88 -17.67
N ILE A 17 32.55 10.87 -18.58
CA ILE A 17 32.68 10.30 -19.93
C ILE A 17 33.80 10.99 -20.70
N GLU A 18 33.86 12.32 -20.67
CA GLU A 18 34.90 13.06 -21.38
C GLU A 18 36.30 12.92 -20.75
N GLN A 19 36.38 12.57 -19.46
CA GLN A 19 37.66 12.26 -18.79
C GLN A 19 38.14 10.83 -19.07
N ASP A 20 37.26 9.93 -19.53
CA ASP A 20 37.61 8.55 -19.86
C ASP A 20 38.00 8.41 -21.34
N ASN A 21 39.29 8.16 -21.59
CA ASN A 21 39.86 7.99 -22.93
C ASN A 21 39.22 6.85 -23.76
N GLN A 22 38.51 5.91 -23.14
CA GLN A 22 37.83 4.83 -23.86
C GLN A 22 36.50 5.27 -24.48
N VAL A 23 35.80 6.21 -23.86
CA VAL A 23 34.43 6.60 -24.21
C VAL A 23 34.27 8.08 -24.57
N SER A 24 35.25 8.93 -24.26
CA SER A 24 35.27 10.35 -24.67
C SER A 24 35.04 10.49 -26.17
N GLY A 25 34.11 11.39 -26.54
CA GLY A 25 33.70 11.62 -27.93
C GLY A 25 32.93 10.47 -28.59
N LYS A 26 32.57 9.41 -27.87
CA LYS A 26 31.79 8.26 -28.39
C LYS A 26 30.35 8.20 -27.88
N VAL A 27 29.97 9.08 -26.95
CA VAL A 27 28.62 9.15 -26.37
C VAL A 27 27.95 10.44 -26.81
N PRO A 28 27.27 10.46 -27.97
CA PRO A 28 26.69 11.69 -28.50
C PRO A 28 25.46 12.16 -27.72
N VAL A 29 24.74 11.23 -27.07
CA VAL A 29 23.47 11.52 -26.39
C VAL A 29 23.34 10.72 -25.09
N ILE A 30 22.86 11.39 -24.04
CA ILE A 30 22.41 10.80 -22.78
C ILE A 30 20.90 11.02 -22.64
N LEU A 31 20.16 9.92 -22.55
CA LEU A 31 18.72 9.94 -22.25
C LEU A 31 18.54 9.74 -20.73
N GLY A 32 18.10 10.81 -20.06
CA GLY A 32 17.93 10.89 -18.60
C GLY A 32 16.46 10.85 -18.15
N GLY A 33 16.22 10.92 -16.83
CA GLY A 33 14.88 10.89 -16.20
C GLY A 33 14.84 11.57 -14.84
N HIS A 34 14.05 11.07 -13.89
CA HIS A 34 13.97 11.52 -12.48
C HIS A 34 13.23 12.84 -12.17
N GLU A 35 13.62 14.01 -12.71
CA GLU A 35 13.04 15.31 -12.29
C GLU A 35 11.61 15.61 -12.77
N HIS A 36 11.02 14.71 -13.56
CA HIS A 36 9.69 14.91 -14.16
C HIS A 36 9.58 16.17 -15.05
N GLU A 37 10.72 16.79 -15.40
CA GLU A 37 10.81 18.00 -16.22
C GLU A 37 11.43 17.72 -17.60
N ILE A 38 11.09 18.56 -18.57
CA ILE A 38 11.71 18.53 -19.91
C ILE A 38 13.07 19.20 -19.80
N TYR A 39 14.11 18.53 -20.29
CA TYR A 39 15.47 19.04 -20.21
C TYR A 39 16.25 18.69 -21.46
N ILE A 40 16.84 19.69 -22.11
CA ILE A 40 17.65 19.53 -23.30
C ILE A 40 18.85 20.45 -23.15
N GLU A 41 20.03 19.88 -22.99
CA GLU A 41 21.27 20.65 -22.83
C GLU A 41 22.43 19.93 -23.52
N GLU A 42 23.23 20.67 -24.27
CA GLU A 42 24.49 20.17 -24.81
C GLU A 42 25.63 20.56 -23.85
N ILE A 43 26.41 19.57 -23.43
CA ILE A 43 27.55 19.74 -22.54
C ILE A 43 28.73 19.03 -23.17
N GLU A 44 29.84 19.75 -23.35
CA GLU A 44 31.04 19.24 -24.02
C GLU A 44 30.73 18.66 -25.40
N ARG A 45 30.72 17.33 -25.54
CA ARG A 45 30.43 16.59 -26.78
C ARG A 45 29.27 15.61 -26.57
N SER A 46 28.38 15.89 -25.64
CA SER A 46 27.21 15.06 -25.37
C SER A 46 25.97 15.93 -25.19
N LEU A 47 24.87 15.47 -25.77
CA LEU A 47 23.56 16.06 -25.60
C LEU A 47 22.79 15.29 -24.52
N ILE A 48 22.34 15.97 -23.47
CA ILE A 48 21.46 15.42 -22.44
C ILE A 48 20.02 15.73 -22.84
N VAL A 49 19.15 14.71 -22.81
CA VAL A 49 17.73 14.83 -23.16
C VAL A 49 16.84 14.12 -22.13
N LYS A 50 15.81 14.83 -21.66
CA LYS A 50 14.70 14.31 -20.84
C LYS A 50 13.36 14.78 -21.39
N ALA A 51 12.36 13.89 -21.38
CA ALA A 51 11.06 14.11 -22.00
C ALA A 51 9.96 14.65 -21.04
N GLY A 52 10.28 14.88 -19.77
CA GLY A 52 9.29 15.19 -18.73
C GLY A 52 8.64 13.94 -18.12
N ILE A 53 7.35 14.03 -17.79
CA ILE A 53 6.57 12.98 -17.12
C ILE A 53 5.29 12.61 -17.89
N ASP A 54 4.69 11.49 -17.50
CA ASP A 54 3.37 11.00 -17.93
C ASP A 54 3.26 10.73 -19.44
N ALA A 55 4.41 10.57 -20.10
CA ALA A 55 4.50 10.46 -21.55
C ALA A 55 3.75 11.59 -22.28
N SER A 56 3.63 12.79 -21.66
CA SER A 56 2.98 13.95 -22.29
C SER A 56 3.73 14.43 -23.54
N ASN A 57 5.03 14.12 -23.62
CA ASN A 57 5.89 14.41 -24.75
C ASN A 57 6.65 13.17 -25.21
N VAL A 58 6.90 13.11 -26.50
CA VAL A 58 7.82 12.21 -27.17
C VAL A 58 9.01 13.04 -27.65
N VAL A 59 10.22 12.70 -27.20
CA VAL A 59 11.44 13.33 -27.73
C VAL A 59 12.08 12.39 -28.74
N VAL A 60 12.27 12.89 -29.96
CA VAL A 60 13.03 12.20 -31.01
C VAL A 60 14.37 12.90 -31.15
N VAL A 61 15.46 12.14 -31.04
CA VAL A 61 16.81 12.63 -31.22
C VAL A 61 17.38 11.97 -32.47
N ASP A 62 17.51 12.76 -33.54
CA ASP A 62 18.20 12.32 -34.74
C ASP A 62 19.71 12.49 -34.51
N ILE A 63 20.49 11.43 -34.78
CA ILE A 63 21.95 11.43 -34.67
C ILE A 63 22.52 10.92 -35.98
N TRP A 64 23.46 11.65 -36.58
CA TRP A 64 24.09 11.25 -37.83
C TRP A 64 25.56 11.66 -37.88
N TRP A 65 26.37 10.96 -38.67
CA TRP A 65 27.78 11.25 -38.90
C TRP A 65 28.00 11.83 -40.28
N ASP A 66 28.87 12.84 -40.39
CA ASP A 66 29.32 13.36 -41.67
C ASP A 66 30.51 12.58 -42.26
N ALA A 67 30.97 13.00 -43.43
CA ALA A 67 32.08 12.35 -44.15
C ALA A 67 33.44 12.42 -43.42
N ASN A 68 33.56 13.24 -42.38
CA ASN A 68 34.75 13.34 -41.52
C ASN A 68 34.58 12.54 -40.21
N GLU A 69 33.57 11.67 -40.12
CA GLU A 69 33.20 10.91 -38.92
C GLU A 69 32.84 11.81 -37.72
N GLN A 70 32.46 13.07 -37.95
CA GLN A 70 31.90 13.93 -36.92
C GLN A 70 30.40 13.70 -36.83
N TRP A 71 29.90 13.46 -35.62
CA TRP A 71 28.47 13.30 -35.40
C TRP A 71 27.79 14.66 -35.18
N HIS A 72 26.51 14.69 -35.48
CA HIS A 72 25.60 15.82 -35.35
C HIS A 72 24.29 15.32 -34.75
N SER A 73 23.52 16.21 -34.14
CA SER A 73 22.19 15.87 -33.63
C SER A 73 21.14 16.94 -33.87
N ALA A 74 19.89 16.50 -33.95
CA ALA A 74 18.71 17.36 -33.90
C ALA A 74 17.71 16.78 -32.89
N VAL A 75 17.08 17.65 -32.10
CA VAL A 75 16.09 17.25 -31.10
C VAL A 75 14.72 17.76 -31.48
N HIS A 76 13.76 16.85 -31.52
CA HIS A 76 12.37 17.13 -31.79
C HIS A 76 11.54 16.78 -30.55
N LEU A 77 11.04 17.80 -29.87
CA LEU A 77 10.08 17.65 -28.77
C LEU A 77 8.67 17.70 -29.36
N LEU A 78 7.97 16.57 -29.31
CA LEU A 78 6.63 16.42 -29.88
C LEU A 78 5.62 16.12 -28.77
N PRO A 79 4.53 16.89 -28.63
CA PRO A 79 3.40 16.49 -27.79
C PRO A 79 2.89 15.11 -28.19
N ALA A 80 2.65 14.22 -27.22
CA ALA A 80 2.13 12.88 -27.50
C ALA A 80 0.75 12.93 -28.19
N SER A 81 -0.02 14.01 -27.97
CA SER A 81 -1.30 14.27 -28.63
C SER A 81 -1.22 14.45 -30.15
N HIS A 82 -0.02 14.61 -30.72
CA HIS A 82 0.18 14.65 -32.17
C HIS A 82 0.06 13.27 -32.83
N PHE A 83 0.14 12.19 -32.04
CA PHE A 83 0.04 10.83 -32.53
C PHE A 83 -1.37 10.28 -32.27
N ASN A 84 -1.96 9.65 -33.29
CA ASN A 84 -3.20 8.91 -33.10
C ASN A 84 -2.94 7.68 -32.23
N ALA A 85 -3.88 7.33 -31.36
CA ALA A 85 -3.82 6.09 -30.59
C ALA A 85 -3.73 4.88 -31.53
N ASP A 86 -2.78 3.98 -31.26
CA ASP A 86 -2.71 2.69 -31.96
C ASP A 86 -3.93 1.82 -31.58
N PRO A 87 -4.70 1.28 -32.54
CA PRO A 87 -5.91 0.52 -32.23
C PRO A 87 -5.69 -0.72 -31.35
N ASN A 88 -4.55 -1.40 -31.45
CA ASN A 88 -4.27 -2.58 -30.63
C ASN A 88 -3.87 -2.19 -29.21
N ALA A 89 -3.04 -1.16 -29.07
CA ALA A 89 -2.71 -0.59 -27.76
C ALA A 89 -3.96 -0.03 -27.06
N GLN A 90 -4.82 0.66 -27.81
CA GLN A 90 -6.10 1.19 -27.32
C GLN A 90 -7.01 0.05 -26.83
N MET A 91 -7.15 -1.03 -27.59
CA MET A 91 -7.91 -2.21 -27.18
C MET A 91 -7.34 -2.84 -25.90
N PHE A 92 -6.01 -2.95 -25.79
CA PHE A 92 -5.36 -3.43 -24.58
C PHE A 92 -5.65 -2.53 -23.37
N VAL A 93 -5.55 -1.22 -23.53
CA VAL A 93 -5.86 -0.23 -22.48
C VAL A 93 -7.32 -0.34 -22.07
N GLU A 94 -8.25 -0.44 -23.02
CA GLU A 94 -9.69 -0.59 -22.73
C GLU A 94 -10.00 -1.87 -21.94
N ILE A 95 -9.38 -3.00 -22.31
CA ILE A 95 -9.51 -4.26 -21.58
C ILE A 95 -8.97 -4.11 -20.14
N ALA A 96 -7.77 -3.55 -20.00
CA ALA A 96 -7.12 -3.35 -18.70
C ALA A 96 -7.92 -2.37 -17.81
N GLN A 97 -8.40 -1.26 -18.38
CA GLN A 97 -9.24 -0.27 -17.69
C GLN A 97 -10.57 -0.88 -17.26
N LYS A 98 -11.21 -1.69 -18.10
CA LYS A 98 -12.47 -2.36 -17.75
C LYS A 98 -12.26 -3.36 -16.61
N PHE A 99 -11.18 -4.13 -16.64
CA PHE A 99 -10.81 -5.02 -15.55
C PHE A 99 -10.54 -4.24 -14.26
N LEU A 100 -9.69 -3.21 -14.31
CA LEU A 100 -9.39 -2.36 -13.16
C LEU A 100 -10.66 -1.70 -12.60
N GLY A 101 -11.50 -1.11 -13.45
CA GLY A 101 -12.78 -0.52 -13.04
C GLY A 101 -13.68 -1.53 -12.33
N SER A 102 -13.73 -2.78 -12.80
CA SER A 102 -14.50 -3.82 -12.12
C SER A 102 -13.94 -4.21 -10.74
N LEU A 103 -12.63 -4.02 -10.51
CA LEU A 103 -12.00 -4.20 -9.20
C LEU A 103 -12.28 -3.01 -8.28
N MET A 104 -12.30 -1.78 -8.81
CA MET A 104 -12.55 -0.57 -8.02
C MET A 104 -13.91 -0.61 -7.31
N GLU A 105 -14.93 -1.21 -7.92
CA GLU A 105 -16.28 -1.34 -7.37
C GLU A 105 -16.42 -2.49 -6.35
N VAL A 106 -15.37 -3.30 -6.15
CA VAL A 106 -15.43 -4.42 -5.20
C VAL A 106 -15.52 -3.87 -3.79
N GLU A 107 -16.61 -4.20 -3.09
CA GLU A 107 -16.71 -3.97 -1.65
C GLU A 107 -15.68 -4.83 -0.91
N ILE A 108 -14.78 -4.17 -0.18
CA ILE A 108 -13.81 -4.84 0.69
C ILE A 108 -14.32 -4.97 2.13
N PHE A 109 -15.15 -4.03 2.62
CA PHE A 109 -15.90 -4.18 3.87
C PHE A 109 -17.14 -3.28 3.96
N GLU A 110 -18.08 -3.63 4.84
CA GLU A 110 -19.23 -2.79 5.18
C GLU A 110 -18.87 -1.74 6.24
N VAL A 111 -19.34 -0.51 6.04
CA VAL A 111 -19.19 0.59 6.97
C VAL A 111 -20.17 0.43 8.14
N LYS A 112 -19.70 -0.11 9.27
CA LYS A 112 -20.53 -0.41 10.46
C LYS A 112 -20.99 0.84 11.23
N GLU A 113 -20.21 1.91 11.15
CA GLU A 113 -20.46 3.21 11.77
C GLU A 113 -20.02 4.30 10.80
N SER A 114 -20.78 5.40 10.70
CA SER A 114 -20.39 6.51 9.82
C SER A 114 -19.00 7.03 10.21
N MET A 115 -18.16 7.28 9.19
CA MET A 115 -16.76 7.64 9.35
C MET A 115 -16.35 8.70 8.34
N SER A 116 -15.32 9.48 8.66
CA SER A 116 -14.78 10.53 7.79
C SER A 116 -13.27 10.41 7.67
N SER A 117 -12.72 10.98 6.60
CA SER A 117 -11.28 11.22 6.40
C SER A 117 -10.95 12.71 6.17
N LYS A 118 -11.94 13.61 6.28
CA LYS A 118 -11.80 15.03 5.91
C LYS A 118 -10.79 15.79 6.76
N ARG A 119 -10.66 15.44 8.03
CA ARG A 119 -9.82 16.17 9.00
C ARG A 119 -8.73 15.32 9.62
N THR A 120 -8.22 14.33 8.89
CA THR A 120 -7.16 13.40 9.34
C THR A 120 -5.88 14.12 9.79
N ARG A 121 -5.64 15.36 9.36
CA ARG A 121 -4.48 16.17 9.77
C ARG A 121 -4.74 17.10 10.95
N PHE A 122 -5.93 17.07 11.54
CA PHE A 122 -6.31 17.96 12.65
C PHE A 122 -6.80 17.20 13.87
N LYS A 123 -7.50 16.08 13.66
CA LYS A 123 -8.14 15.31 14.72
C LYS A 123 -8.17 13.82 14.36
N PRO A 124 -8.43 12.93 15.33
CA PRO A 124 -8.66 11.52 15.05
C PRO A 124 -9.85 11.36 14.10
N GLU A 125 -9.70 10.53 13.09
CA GLU A 125 -10.72 10.28 12.08
C GLU A 125 -10.90 8.78 11.89
N LYS A 126 -12.16 8.34 11.89
CA LYS A 126 -12.49 6.91 11.97
C LYS A 126 -12.01 6.13 10.74
N VAL A 127 -11.95 6.72 9.54
CA VAL A 127 -11.37 6.06 8.36
C VAL A 127 -9.94 5.63 8.64
N ALA A 128 -9.09 6.54 9.13
CA ALA A 128 -7.69 6.24 9.42
C ALA A 128 -7.54 5.17 10.51
N SER A 129 -8.33 5.23 11.58
CA SER A 129 -8.34 4.20 12.63
C SER A 129 -8.83 2.83 12.15
N THR A 130 -9.82 2.80 11.26
CA THR A 130 -10.32 1.57 10.64
C THR A 130 -9.26 0.94 9.72
N LEU A 131 -8.53 1.74 8.94
CA LEU A 131 -7.41 1.25 8.13
C LEU A 131 -6.28 0.69 9.02
N CYS A 132 -5.93 1.39 10.12
CA CYS A 132 -4.97 0.89 11.11
C CYS A 132 -5.42 -0.45 11.71
N TYR A 133 -6.72 -0.60 12.01
CA TYR A 133 -7.28 -1.86 12.51
C TYR A 133 -7.09 -3.01 11.52
N TYR A 134 -7.40 -2.82 10.24
CA TYR A 134 -7.20 -3.87 9.22
C TYR A 134 -5.73 -4.18 8.97
N ILE A 135 -4.82 -3.19 9.07
CA ILE A 135 -3.38 -3.45 9.03
C ILE A 135 -2.97 -4.30 10.23
N ASN A 136 -3.38 -3.91 11.44
CA ASN A 136 -3.00 -4.61 12.68
C ASN A 136 -3.48 -6.07 12.65
N LYS A 137 -4.72 -6.31 12.17
CA LYS A 137 -5.31 -7.63 12.07
C LYS A 137 -4.54 -8.61 11.17
N SER A 138 -3.79 -8.12 10.18
CA SER A 138 -2.94 -8.96 9.32
C SER A 138 -1.54 -9.20 9.91
N LEU A 139 -1.11 -8.36 10.85
CA LEU A 139 0.21 -8.46 11.46
C LEU A 139 0.19 -9.41 12.66
N LYS A 140 1.22 -10.25 12.79
CA LYS A 140 1.38 -11.15 13.92
C LYS A 140 2.21 -10.50 15.02
N ASN A 141 1.79 -10.67 16.27
CA ASN A 141 2.50 -10.17 17.47
C ASN A 141 2.72 -8.65 17.48
N VAL A 142 1.79 -7.88 16.90
CA VAL A 142 1.80 -6.41 16.94
C VAL A 142 0.81 -5.94 18.00
N ASP A 143 1.22 -5.03 18.88
CA ASP A 143 0.35 -4.46 19.90
C ASP A 143 -0.56 -3.38 19.30
N LEU A 144 -0.04 -2.53 18.41
CA LEU A 144 -0.82 -1.47 17.77
C LEU A 144 -0.27 -1.06 16.40
N VAL A 145 -1.12 -0.46 15.58
CA VAL A 145 -0.72 0.21 14.33
C VAL A 145 -1.01 1.70 14.38
N MET A 146 -0.08 2.50 13.84
CA MET A 146 -0.21 3.94 13.73
C MET A 146 0.06 4.42 12.30
N LEU A 147 -0.77 5.35 11.82
CA LEU A 147 -0.61 6.00 10.52
C LEU A 147 -0.65 7.52 10.67
N GLN A 148 0.21 8.24 9.96
CA GLN A 148 0.09 9.69 9.88
C GLN A 148 -1.12 10.10 9.03
N GLY A 149 -1.79 11.19 9.41
CA GLY A 149 -2.89 11.78 8.66
C GLY A 149 -2.50 12.20 7.24
N GLY A 150 -1.22 12.46 7.00
CA GLY A 150 -0.64 12.73 5.68
C GLY A 150 -0.81 11.60 4.67
N CYS A 151 -0.90 10.35 5.12
CA CYS A 151 -1.10 9.18 4.25
C CYS A 151 -2.55 9.06 3.75
N VAL A 152 -3.52 9.59 4.50
CA VAL A 152 -4.96 9.43 4.22
C VAL A 152 -5.49 10.63 3.45
N ARG A 153 -5.97 10.41 2.22
CA ARG A 153 -6.14 11.48 1.21
C ARG A 153 -7.55 11.60 0.62
N GLY A 154 -8.47 10.69 0.91
CA GLY A 154 -9.78 10.65 0.24
C GLY A 154 -10.65 11.87 0.54
N LYS A 155 -10.59 12.40 1.77
CA LYS A 155 -11.41 13.54 2.24
C LYS A 155 -12.91 13.31 2.04
N GLN A 156 -13.35 12.08 2.29
CA GLN A 156 -14.74 11.66 2.12
C GLN A 156 -15.43 11.42 3.47
N ASP A 157 -16.75 11.36 3.41
CA ASP A 157 -17.59 10.80 4.46
C ASP A 157 -18.19 9.50 3.95
N TYR A 158 -18.22 8.48 4.80
CA TYR A 158 -18.81 7.17 4.53
C TYR A 158 -19.93 6.93 5.53
N GLU A 159 -21.11 6.60 5.03
CA GLU A 159 -22.30 6.42 5.86
C GLU A 159 -22.44 4.99 6.37
N LYS A 160 -23.05 4.84 7.55
CA LYS A 160 -23.35 3.51 8.09
C LYS A 160 -24.20 2.68 7.10
N GLY A 161 -23.78 1.44 6.87
CA GLY A 161 -24.45 0.47 6.00
C GLY A 161 -24.07 0.60 4.53
N THR A 162 -23.16 1.51 4.16
CA THR A 162 -22.59 1.55 2.81
C THR A 162 -21.39 0.64 2.69
N SER A 163 -21.01 0.35 1.45
CA SER A 163 -19.78 -0.35 1.11
C SER A 163 -18.58 0.59 1.19
N PHE A 164 -17.46 0.10 1.73
CA PHE A 164 -16.13 0.65 1.48
C PHE A 164 -15.47 -0.23 0.43
N THR A 165 -15.08 0.36 -0.69
CA THR A 165 -14.62 -0.36 -1.89
C THR A 165 -13.11 -0.39 -2.00
N TYR A 166 -12.59 -1.23 -2.89
CA TYR A 166 -11.17 -1.19 -3.25
C TYR A 166 -10.79 0.16 -3.87
N GLY A 167 -11.69 0.79 -4.61
CA GLY A 167 -11.48 2.15 -5.12
C GLY A 167 -11.32 3.18 -4.00
N ASP A 168 -12.17 3.12 -2.98
CA ASP A 168 -12.06 3.96 -1.79
C ASP A 168 -10.72 3.77 -1.09
N LEU A 169 -10.22 2.52 -0.98
CA LEU A 169 -8.90 2.24 -0.41
C LEU A 169 -7.78 2.93 -1.19
N LEU A 170 -7.83 2.92 -2.53
CA LEU A 170 -6.82 3.57 -3.37
C LEU A 170 -6.91 5.10 -3.31
N GLU A 171 -8.11 5.66 -3.19
CA GLU A 171 -8.29 7.10 -2.98
C GLU A 171 -7.82 7.56 -1.59
N GLU A 172 -8.09 6.75 -0.57
CA GLU A 172 -7.64 7.04 0.80
C GLU A 172 -6.13 6.84 0.96
N LEU A 173 -5.53 5.81 0.37
CA LEU A 173 -4.09 5.52 0.42
C LEU A 173 -3.45 5.51 -0.99
N PRO A 174 -3.33 6.66 -1.66
CA PRO A 174 -2.87 6.73 -3.05
C PRO A 174 -1.37 6.42 -3.19
N PHE A 175 -0.58 6.65 -2.13
CA PHE A 175 0.86 6.43 -2.13
C PHE A 175 1.23 5.09 -1.50
N ASN A 176 2.41 4.58 -1.85
CA ASN A 176 2.99 3.43 -1.19
C ASN A 176 3.23 3.77 0.28
N THR A 177 2.53 3.05 1.15
CA THR A 177 2.55 3.25 2.60
C THR A 177 3.19 2.00 3.21
N GLU A 178 4.51 2.02 3.32
CA GLU A 178 5.27 0.89 3.86
C GLU A 178 5.24 0.88 5.39
N ILE A 179 4.76 -0.22 5.95
CA ILE A 179 4.62 -0.42 7.40
C ILE A 179 5.87 -1.12 7.93
N ALA A 180 6.63 -0.41 8.75
CA ALA A 180 7.71 -0.94 9.55
C ALA A 180 7.15 -1.47 10.87
N VAL A 181 7.62 -2.64 11.33
CA VAL A 181 7.31 -3.18 12.65
C VAL A 181 8.51 -2.96 13.57
N ILE A 182 8.34 -2.13 14.59
CA ILE A 182 9.40 -1.76 15.54
C ILE A 182 8.95 -1.95 16.99
N GLN A 183 9.91 -2.08 17.90
CA GLN A 183 9.64 -2.10 19.34
C GLN A 183 9.91 -0.72 19.93
N VAL A 184 8.93 -0.17 20.64
CA VAL A 184 8.96 1.21 21.16
C VAL A 184 8.44 1.25 22.61
N PRO A 185 9.15 1.88 23.56
CA PRO A 185 8.67 2.06 24.92
C PRO A 185 7.40 2.90 24.94
N GLY A 186 6.47 2.58 25.85
CA GLY A 186 5.21 3.32 25.98
C GLY A 186 5.41 4.83 26.12
N TYR A 187 6.39 5.29 26.90
CA TYR A 187 6.64 6.72 27.06
C TYR A 187 6.98 7.44 25.74
N ILE A 188 7.68 6.79 24.79
CA ILE A 188 7.94 7.35 23.46
C ILE A 188 6.65 7.43 22.64
N LEU A 189 5.76 6.44 22.74
CA LEU A 189 4.44 6.49 22.09
C LEU A 189 3.59 7.64 22.64
N GLN A 190 3.61 7.83 23.95
CA GLN A 190 2.91 8.93 24.62
C GLN A 190 3.45 10.29 24.16
N GLU A 191 4.77 10.45 24.09
CA GLU A 191 5.42 11.67 23.58
C GLU A 191 5.06 11.93 22.11
N ALA A 192 5.13 10.91 21.24
CA ALA A 192 4.76 11.02 19.83
C ALA A 192 3.29 11.44 19.63
N ILE A 193 2.36 10.91 20.43
CA ILE A 193 0.96 11.35 20.42
C ILE A 193 0.83 12.82 20.87
N THR A 194 1.54 13.21 21.93
CA THR A 194 1.52 14.60 22.42
C THR A 194 2.10 15.57 21.39
N GLU A 195 3.21 15.24 20.74
CA GLU A 195 3.85 16.04 19.69
C GLU A 195 2.93 16.25 18.49
N THR A 196 2.27 15.18 18.04
CA THR A 196 1.52 15.20 16.76
C THR A 196 0.07 15.64 16.89
N ARG A 197 -0.52 15.55 18.09
CA ARG A 197 -1.91 15.94 18.37
C ARG A 197 -2.04 17.20 19.24
N GLY A 198 -0.92 17.82 19.63
CA GLY A 198 -0.86 18.96 20.55
C GLY A 198 -1.38 20.29 19.99
N THR A 199 -1.66 20.38 18.69
CA THR A 199 -2.05 21.63 18.01
C THR A 199 -3.34 21.46 17.21
N PRO A 200 -4.51 21.30 17.85
CA PRO A 200 -5.77 20.93 17.17
C PRO A 200 -6.27 21.96 16.14
N GLU A 201 -5.82 23.21 16.25
CA GLU A 201 -6.17 24.30 15.31
C GLU A 201 -5.20 24.41 14.12
N GLN A 202 -4.10 23.65 14.12
CA GLN A 202 -3.09 23.65 13.06
C GLN A 202 -3.13 22.33 12.29
N GLU A 203 -2.97 22.42 10.96
CA GLU A 203 -2.83 21.23 10.14
C GLU A 203 -1.47 20.57 10.43
N ALA A 204 -1.52 19.33 10.91
CA ALA A 204 -0.36 18.50 11.19
C ALA A 204 -0.36 17.31 10.22
N PRO A 205 0.48 17.30 9.16
CA PRO A 205 0.56 16.15 8.26
C PRO A 205 1.04 14.87 8.99
N ASN A 206 1.81 15.02 10.06
CA ASN A 206 2.22 13.94 10.96
C ASN A 206 1.21 13.59 12.06
N PHE A 207 -0.01 14.14 12.04
CA PHE A 207 -1.04 13.78 13.02
C PHE A 207 -1.21 12.26 13.09
N LEU A 208 -0.79 11.64 14.18
CA LEU A 208 -0.80 10.18 14.27
C LEU A 208 -2.19 9.68 14.60
N HIS A 209 -2.76 8.83 13.74
CA HIS A 209 -3.91 7.98 14.04
C HIS A 209 -3.42 6.67 14.64
N ALA A 210 -4.28 6.02 15.41
CA ALA A 210 -4.03 4.70 15.98
C ALA A 210 -5.22 3.78 15.65
N ASP A 211 -4.98 2.47 15.68
CA ASP A 211 -6.04 1.48 15.51
C ASP A 211 -7.15 1.58 16.58
N LEU A 212 -8.28 0.97 16.28
CA LEU A 212 -9.51 1.07 17.07
C LEU A 212 -9.40 0.51 18.50
N ALA A 213 -8.40 -0.32 18.80
CA ALA A 213 -8.18 -0.90 20.12
C ALA A 213 -7.30 -0.02 21.03
N VAL A 214 -6.83 1.12 20.52
CA VAL A 214 -6.07 2.12 21.29
C VAL A 214 -6.99 3.25 21.74
N VAL A 215 -7.14 3.41 23.05
CA VAL A 215 -7.96 4.49 23.64
C VAL A 215 -7.04 5.64 24.02
N ILE A 216 -7.29 6.82 23.45
CA ILE A 216 -6.52 8.04 23.69
C ILE A 216 -7.50 9.14 24.07
N GLU A 217 -7.24 9.85 25.17
CA GLU A 217 -8.02 11.03 25.54
C GLU A 217 -7.82 12.16 24.52
N ASP A 218 -8.87 12.94 24.26
CA ASP A 218 -8.77 14.09 23.39
C ASP A 218 -7.86 15.19 23.98
N TYR A 219 -7.47 16.13 23.11
CA TYR A 219 -6.78 17.36 23.53
C TYR A 219 -7.61 18.09 24.60
N PRO A 220 -7.00 18.61 25.69
CA PRO A 220 -5.56 18.77 25.91
C PRO A 220 -4.86 17.62 26.63
N SER A 221 -5.56 16.57 27.07
CA SER A 221 -4.94 15.51 27.88
C SER A 221 -4.02 14.61 27.05
N LEU A 222 -4.50 14.14 25.89
CA LEU A 222 -3.74 13.31 24.94
C LEU A 222 -3.14 12.02 25.55
N LYS A 223 -3.64 11.57 26.70
CA LYS A 223 -3.13 10.38 27.39
C LYS A 223 -3.60 9.12 26.69
N ILE A 224 -2.68 8.19 26.48
CA ILE A 224 -3.03 6.82 26.10
C ILE A 224 -3.55 6.13 27.36
N ILE A 225 -4.79 5.63 27.29
CA ILE A 225 -5.49 4.99 28.41
C ILE A 225 -5.32 3.48 28.36
N SER A 226 -5.48 2.88 27.16
CA SER A 226 -5.36 1.45 26.96
C SER A 226 -4.94 1.09 25.54
N ILE A 227 -4.33 -0.08 25.41
CA ILE A 227 -3.99 -0.74 24.15
C ILE A 227 -4.48 -2.19 24.25
N ASN A 228 -5.27 -2.65 23.29
CA ASN A 228 -5.86 -4.01 23.29
C ASN A 228 -6.62 -4.35 24.58
N ASN A 229 -7.42 -3.41 25.07
CA ASN A 229 -8.18 -3.51 26.34
C ASN A 229 -7.32 -3.62 27.62
N ALA A 230 -5.99 -3.64 27.51
CA ALA A 230 -5.10 -3.60 28.67
C ALA A 230 -4.75 -2.15 29.04
N PRO A 231 -4.67 -1.78 30.33
CA PRO A 231 -4.19 -0.47 30.75
C PRO A 231 -2.83 -0.14 30.16
N PHE A 232 -2.66 1.10 29.71
CA PHE A 232 -1.41 1.56 29.16
C PHE A 232 -0.30 1.63 30.23
N ASP A 233 0.89 1.17 29.88
CA ASP A 233 2.08 1.18 30.73
C ASP A 233 3.23 1.88 30.00
N SER A 234 3.66 3.03 30.52
CA SER A 234 4.72 3.83 29.89
C SER A 234 6.08 3.14 29.86
N GLN A 235 6.31 2.15 30.72
CA GLN A 235 7.58 1.40 30.79
C GLN A 235 7.55 0.11 29.97
N LYS A 236 6.36 -0.34 29.52
CA LYS A 236 6.24 -1.52 28.65
C LYS A 236 6.82 -1.21 27.27
N LEU A 237 7.50 -2.19 26.70
CA LEU A 237 7.90 -2.19 25.30
C LEU A 237 6.73 -2.72 24.45
N TYR A 238 6.27 -1.90 23.49
CA TYR A 238 5.19 -2.24 22.59
C TYR A 238 5.73 -2.52 21.18
N THR A 239 5.18 -3.53 20.52
CA THR A 239 5.43 -3.79 19.10
C THR A 239 4.46 -2.97 18.26
N VAL A 240 4.98 -2.09 17.42
CA VAL A 240 4.18 -1.08 16.70
C VAL A 240 4.41 -1.21 15.20
N GLY A 241 3.32 -1.35 14.44
CA GLY A 241 3.34 -1.13 13.00
C GLY A 241 3.20 0.37 12.70
N ILE A 242 4.15 0.96 12.00
CA ILE A 242 4.15 2.41 11.72
C ILE A 242 4.71 2.72 10.33
N TYR A 243 4.28 3.83 9.73
CA TYR A 243 4.78 4.25 8.43
C TYR A 243 6.30 4.51 8.46
N GLN A 244 7.05 3.79 7.63
CA GLN A 244 8.51 3.74 7.69
C GLN A 244 9.17 5.13 7.52
N PHE A 245 8.65 5.99 6.64
CA PHE A 245 9.27 7.30 6.41
C PHE A 245 9.17 8.26 7.61
N LEU A 246 8.25 8.05 8.55
CA LEU A 246 8.26 8.81 9.81
C LEU A 246 9.54 8.53 10.61
N LEU A 247 10.07 7.30 10.51
CA LEU A 247 11.28 6.86 11.19
C LEU A 247 12.56 7.36 10.51
N THR A 248 12.46 7.87 9.29
CA THR A 248 13.58 8.46 8.52
C THR A 248 13.53 9.99 8.47
N GLY A 249 12.65 10.62 9.25
CA GLY A 249 12.55 12.08 9.38
C GLY A 249 11.50 12.77 8.52
N MET A 250 10.67 12.04 7.76
CA MET A 250 9.53 12.67 7.08
C MET A 250 8.53 13.20 8.11
N ASN A 251 8.15 14.47 7.99
CA ASN A 251 7.22 15.15 8.91
C ASN A 251 7.59 14.94 10.39
N GLU A 252 8.88 15.08 10.70
CA GLU A 252 9.58 14.82 11.97
C GLU A 252 8.69 14.68 13.23
N ILE A 253 8.84 13.53 13.90
CA ILE A 253 8.33 13.25 15.25
C ILE A 253 9.58 13.01 16.10
N LYS A 254 9.98 14.02 16.88
CA LYS A 254 11.33 14.11 17.43
C LYS A 254 11.63 12.98 18.42
N SER A 255 10.73 12.72 19.37
CA SER A 255 10.86 11.62 20.34
C SER A 255 11.08 10.27 19.65
N LEU A 256 10.29 9.99 18.61
CA LEU A 256 10.36 8.75 17.84
C LEU A 256 11.66 8.67 17.04
N LEU A 257 12.05 9.73 16.34
CA LEU A 257 13.25 9.78 15.53
C LEU A 257 14.53 9.63 16.38
N ASP A 258 14.60 10.34 17.50
CA ASP A 258 15.71 10.24 18.46
C ASP A 258 15.84 8.81 19.00
N TYR A 259 14.70 8.20 19.38
CA TYR A 259 14.68 6.83 19.86
C TYR A 259 15.16 5.84 18.80
N VAL A 260 14.62 5.90 17.57
CA VAL A 260 15.00 5.00 16.49
C VAL A 260 16.48 5.12 16.14
N ASN A 261 16.99 6.34 16.03
CA ASN A 261 18.41 6.59 15.74
C ASN A 261 19.35 6.04 16.83
N ALA A 262 18.93 6.12 18.10
CA ALA A 262 19.69 5.55 19.21
C ALA A 262 19.64 4.02 19.29
N ASN A 263 18.67 3.37 18.62
CA ASN A 263 18.40 1.93 18.74
C ASN A 263 18.57 1.17 17.41
N GLY A 264 19.54 1.57 16.59
CA GLY A 264 19.92 0.84 15.37
C GLY A 264 19.32 1.36 14.06
N GLY A 265 18.53 2.43 14.12
CA GLY A 265 17.97 3.09 12.95
C GLY A 265 16.65 2.49 12.47
N SER A 266 16.07 3.11 11.46
CA SER A 266 14.82 2.67 10.84
C SER A 266 15.03 1.35 10.07
N PRO A 267 14.08 0.39 10.12
CA PRO A 267 14.08 -0.75 9.22
C PRO A 267 14.14 -0.29 7.75
N PRO A 268 14.92 -0.96 6.89
CA PRO A 268 14.96 -0.65 5.47
C PRO A 268 13.63 -1.04 4.80
N LEU A 269 13.32 -0.44 3.64
CA LEU A 269 12.03 -0.61 2.98
C LEU A 269 11.75 -2.08 2.60
N GLU A 270 12.78 -2.86 2.31
CA GLU A 270 12.67 -4.28 1.97
C GLU A 270 12.19 -5.15 3.14
N GLN A 271 12.23 -4.65 4.37
CA GLN A 271 11.70 -5.31 5.57
C GLN A 271 10.29 -4.82 5.94
N CYS A 272 9.77 -3.84 5.20
CA CYS A 272 8.47 -3.25 5.45
C CYS A 272 7.39 -3.94 4.61
N LEU A 273 6.15 -3.78 5.06
CA LEU A 273 5.00 -4.43 4.46
C LEU A 273 4.05 -3.36 3.89
N PRO A 274 3.59 -3.48 2.63
CA PRO A 274 2.70 -2.50 2.05
C PRO A 274 1.33 -2.49 2.76
N ALA A 275 0.91 -1.33 3.27
CA ALA A 275 -0.35 -1.19 4.02
C ALA A 275 -1.57 -1.67 3.24
N LYS A 276 -1.66 -1.35 1.94
CA LYS A 276 -2.77 -1.77 1.07
C LYS A 276 -2.89 -3.30 1.01
N ASN A 277 -1.76 -4.02 0.91
CA ASN A 277 -1.74 -5.48 0.89
C ASN A 277 -2.22 -6.04 2.23
N LEU A 278 -1.74 -5.49 3.35
CA LEU A 278 -2.18 -5.90 4.68
C LEU A 278 -3.69 -5.68 4.88
N ILE A 279 -4.22 -4.54 4.44
CA ILE A 279 -5.66 -4.24 4.53
C ILE A 279 -6.46 -5.23 3.69
N MET A 280 -6.04 -5.48 2.45
CA MET A 280 -6.69 -6.45 1.56
C MET A 280 -6.64 -7.86 2.13
N GLU A 281 -5.50 -8.30 2.65
CA GLU A 281 -5.35 -9.61 3.30
C GLU A 281 -6.40 -9.79 4.41
N SER A 282 -6.52 -8.82 5.32
CA SER A 282 -7.52 -8.89 6.40
C SER A 282 -8.96 -8.88 5.89
N CYS A 283 -9.27 -7.99 4.94
CA CYS A 283 -10.61 -7.88 4.38
C CYS A 283 -11.04 -9.16 3.64
N MET A 284 -10.14 -9.74 2.86
CA MET A 284 -10.43 -10.97 2.12
C MET A 284 -10.51 -12.18 3.04
N LYS A 285 -9.67 -12.28 4.07
CA LYS A 285 -9.84 -13.29 5.14
C LYS A 285 -11.19 -13.15 5.83
N ASP A 286 -11.68 -11.93 6.05
CA ASP A 286 -13.03 -11.71 6.60
C ASP A 286 -14.14 -12.12 5.63
N ALA A 287 -14.00 -11.83 4.33
CA ALA A 287 -14.92 -12.31 3.32
C ALA A 287 -14.97 -13.85 3.29
N TRP A 288 -13.81 -14.51 3.39
CA TRP A 288 -13.73 -15.97 3.51
C TRP A 288 -14.45 -16.47 4.76
N ARG A 289 -14.18 -15.86 5.92
CA ARG A 289 -14.83 -16.21 7.21
C ARG A 289 -16.35 -16.16 7.14
N VAL A 290 -16.91 -15.19 6.41
CA VAL A 290 -18.36 -15.10 6.17
C VAL A 290 -18.85 -16.27 5.31
N VAL A 291 -18.15 -16.60 4.22
CA VAL A 291 -18.53 -17.72 3.34
C VAL A 291 -18.46 -19.06 4.07
N VAL A 292 -17.42 -19.29 4.86
CA VAL A 292 -17.18 -20.55 5.58
C VAL A 292 -17.96 -20.69 6.88
N ASN A 293 -18.72 -19.65 7.26
CA ASN A 293 -19.44 -19.56 8.53
C ASN A 293 -18.52 -19.78 9.75
N TYR A 294 -17.42 -19.02 9.79
CA TYR A 294 -16.33 -19.19 10.76
C TYR A 294 -16.79 -19.13 12.22
N GLU A 295 -17.87 -18.42 12.53
CA GLU A 295 -18.45 -18.37 13.90
C GLU A 295 -18.89 -19.74 14.43
N GLU A 296 -19.14 -20.72 13.55
CA GLU A 296 -19.45 -22.10 13.95
C GLU A 296 -18.21 -22.97 14.20
N TRP A 297 -17.02 -22.46 13.88
CA TRP A 297 -15.78 -23.22 14.06
C TRP A 297 -15.38 -23.33 15.53
N ASP A 298 -15.66 -22.31 16.34
CA ASP A 298 -15.59 -22.38 17.81
C ASP A 298 -16.89 -23.03 18.34
N SER A 299 -16.96 -24.36 18.23
CA SER A 299 -18.15 -25.13 18.61
C SER A 299 -18.43 -25.10 20.10
N ASN A 300 -17.37 -25.05 20.93
CA ASN A 300 -17.51 -25.06 22.38
C ASN A 300 -17.70 -23.64 22.98
N LYS A 301 -17.49 -22.58 22.18
CA LYS A 301 -17.64 -21.16 22.52
C LYS A 301 -16.69 -20.70 23.63
N ASP A 302 -15.51 -21.28 23.71
CA ASP A 302 -14.48 -20.91 24.68
C ASP A 302 -13.60 -19.73 24.21
N GLY A 303 -13.82 -19.25 22.99
CA GLY A 303 -13.10 -18.14 22.37
C GLY A 303 -11.80 -18.56 21.69
N GLN A 304 -11.50 -19.85 21.60
CA GLN A 304 -10.34 -20.42 20.90
C GLN A 304 -10.78 -21.59 20.03
N ILE A 305 -10.21 -21.70 18.83
CA ILE A 305 -10.44 -22.88 17.98
C ILE A 305 -9.36 -23.91 18.29
N SER A 306 -9.76 -25.01 18.94
CA SER A 306 -8.86 -26.15 19.15
C SER A 306 -8.46 -26.81 17.83
N ARG A 307 -7.37 -27.59 17.83
CA ARG A 307 -6.94 -28.32 16.61
C ARG A 307 -8.01 -29.29 16.12
N GLU A 308 -8.73 -29.90 17.04
CA GLU A 308 -9.83 -30.81 16.77
C GLU A 308 -11.01 -30.06 16.11
N GLU A 309 -11.44 -28.93 16.67
CA GLU A 309 -12.50 -28.08 16.11
C GLU A 309 -12.13 -27.52 14.74
N LEU A 310 -10.88 -27.08 14.57
CA LEU A 310 -10.36 -26.63 13.28
C LEU A 310 -10.49 -27.73 12.23
N ARG A 311 -9.98 -28.93 12.54
CA ARG A 311 -9.98 -30.04 11.58
C ARG A 311 -11.39 -30.47 11.19
N GLU A 312 -12.30 -30.54 12.16
CA GLU A 312 -13.70 -30.90 11.88
C GLU A 312 -14.41 -29.82 11.07
N SER A 313 -14.21 -28.55 11.41
CA SER A 313 -14.89 -27.42 10.78
C SER A 313 -14.38 -27.19 9.36
N VAL A 314 -13.05 -27.20 9.16
CA VAL A 314 -12.44 -27.15 7.82
C VAL A 314 -12.97 -28.28 6.96
N LYS A 315 -13.02 -29.52 7.46
CA LYS A 315 -13.53 -30.66 6.69
C LYS A 315 -15.01 -30.49 6.31
N LYS A 316 -15.86 -30.01 7.23
CA LYS A 316 -17.29 -29.76 6.97
C LYS A 316 -17.47 -28.64 5.94
N THR A 317 -16.75 -27.53 6.09
CA THR A 317 -16.75 -26.41 5.17
C THR A 317 -16.25 -26.82 3.79
N PHE A 318 -15.16 -27.59 3.72
CA PHE A 318 -14.60 -28.05 2.46
C PHE A 318 -15.60 -28.92 1.71
N ALA A 319 -16.25 -29.87 2.39
CA ALA A 319 -17.31 -30.69 1.79
C ALA A 319 -18.55 -29.88 1.35
N PHE A 320 -18.76 -28.69 1.93
CA PHE A 320 -19.81 -27.78 1.50
C PHE A 320 -19.43 -27.01 0.23
N LEU A 321 -18.16 -26.59 0.11
CA LEU A 321 -17.63 -25.79 -0.99
C LEU A 321 -17.23 -26.63 -2.21
N ASP A 322 -16.44 -27.68 -2.01
CA ASP A 322 -15.98 -28.63 -3.04
C ASP A 322 -17.15 -29.53 -3.49
N LYS A 323 -17.90 -29.07 -4.49
CA LYS A 323 -19.11 -29.75 -4.99
C LYS A 323 -18.75 -30.90 -5.89
N ASN A 324 -17.66 -30.78 -6.65
CA ASN A 324 -17.23 -31.79 -7.60
C ASN A 324 -16.37 -32.89 -6.95
N GLN A 325 -15.95 -32.70 -5.69
CA GLN A 325 -15.11 -33.60 -4.88
C GLN A 325 -13.74 -33.86 -5.51
N ASP A 326 -13.16 -32.84 -6.16
CA ASP A 326 -11.82 -32.92 -6.74
C ASP A 326 -10.70 -32.61 -5.73
N GLY A 327 -11.06 -32.27 -4.49
CA GLY A 327 -10.14 -32.01 -3.40
C GLY A 327 -9.61 -30.58 -3.34
N HIS A 328 -10.11 -29.68 -4.19
CA HIS A 328 -9.76 -28.27 -4.26
C HIS A 328 -11.03 -27.41 -4.36
N ILE A 329 -10.98 -26.16 -3.88
CA ILE A 329 -12.08 -25.21 -4.07
C ILE A 329 -11.76 -24.34 -5.28
N SER A 330 -12.60 -24.42 -6.31
CA SER A 330 -12.44 -23.61 -7.52
C SER A 330 -13.07 -22.22 -7.40
N PRO A 331 -12.64 -21.23 -8.21
CA PRO A 331 -13.28 -19.90 -8.25
C PRO A 331 -14.78 -19.96 -8.55
N THR A 332 -15.24 -20.95 -9.31
CA THR A 332 -16.66 -21.12 -9.63
C THR A 332 -17.44 -21.60 -8.40
N GLU A 333 -16.89 -22.55 -7.65
CA GLU A 333 -17.52 -23.05 -6.42
C GLU A 333 -17.58 -21.98 -5.33
N LEU A 334 -16.49 -21.22 -5.16
CA LEU A 334 -16.49 -20.08 -4.24
C LEU A 334 -17.51 -19.03 -4.67
N GLN A 335 -17.60 -18.71 -5.97
CA GLN A 335 -18.57 -17.75 -6.47
C GLN A 335 -20.02 -18.17 -6.15
N THR A 336 -20.34 -19.45 -6.33
CA THR A 336 -21.67 -19.99 -5.97
C THR A 336 -21.93 -19.87 -4.48
N ALA A 337 -20.98 -20.30 -3.63
CA ALA A 337 -21.13 -20.22 -2.18
C ALA A 337 -21.24 -18.78 -1.66
N LEU A 338 -20.46 -17.85 -2.25
CA LEU A 338 -20.50 -16.43 -1.92
C LEU A 338 -21.89 -15.82 -2.23
N VAL A 339 -22.47 -16.14 -3.39
CA VAL A 339 -23.82 -15.70 -3.76
C VAL A 339 -24.86 -16.28 -2.81
N GLU A 340 -24.77 -17.56 -2.48
CA GLU A 340 -25.69 -18.23 -1.55
C GLU A 340 -25.65 -17.64 -0.13
N ARG A 341 -24.46 -17.26 0.36
CA ARG A 341 -24.26 -16.75 1.73
C ARG A 341 -24.50 -15.26 1.88
N THR A 342 -24.10 -14.46 0.89
CA THR A 342 -24.01 -13.00 1.01
C THR A 342 -24.84 -12.25 -0.02
N GLY A 343 -25.33 -12.92 -1.07
CA GLY A 343 -25.97 -12.28 -2.21
C GLY A 343 -25.02 -11.49 -3.11
N ARG A 344 -23.71 -11.46 -2.81
CA ARG A 344 -22.71 -10.71 -3.59
C ARG A 344 -22.36 -11.46 -4.88
N THR A 345 -22.32 -10.71 -5.99
CA THR A 345 -22.11 -11.27 -7.34
C THR A 345 -20.86 -10.72 -8.05
N HIS A 346 -20.09 -9.85 -7.39
CA HIS A 346 -18.91 -9.23 -7.99
C HIS A 346 -17.79 -10.25 -8.20
N LYS A 347 -17.51 -10.60 -9.46
CA LYS A 347 -16.43 -11.54 -9.82
C LYS A 347 -15.04 -11.10 -9.35
N GLY A 348 -14.80 -9.78 -9.29
CA GLY A 348 -13.54 -9.22 -8.78
C GLY A 348 -13.26 -9.62 -7.33
N LEU A 349 -14.31 -9.74 -6.50
CA LEU A 349 -14.18 -10.15 -5.11
C LEU A 349 -13.64 -11.58 -4.99
N VAL A 350 -14.14 -12.52 -5.81
CA VAL A 350 -13.65 -13.90 -5.83
C VAL A 350 -12.16 -13.93 -6.19
N SER A 351 -11.74 -13.18 -7.21
CA SER A 351 -10.32 -13.11 -7.59
C SER A 351 -9.45 -12.62 -6.43
N MET A 352 -9.82 -11.52 -5.78
CA MET A 352 -9.09 -10.97 -4.63
C MET A 352 -9.08 -11.93 -3.42
N MET A 353 -10.16 -12.69 -3.21
CA MET A 353 -10.23 -13.70 -2.16
C MET A 353 -9.22 -14.83 -2.38
N PHE A 354 -9.07 -15.31 -3.62
CA PHE A 354 -8.07 -16.34 -3.95
C PHE A 354 -6.65 -15.85 -3.75
N GLU A 355 -6.31 -14.63 -4.20
CA GLU A 355 -4.96 -14.05 -4.02
C GLU A 355 -4.44 -14.05 -2.57
N VAL A 356 -5.33 -14.16 -1.58
CA VAL A 356 -4.98 -14.15 -0.16
C VAL A 356 -4.82 -15.55 0.45
N LEU A 357 -5.47 -16.59 -0.09
CA LEU A 357 -5.39 -17.95 0.45
C LEU A 357 -4.63 -18.93 -0.45
N ASP A 358 -4.65 -18.73 -1.77
CA ASP A 358 -3.89 -19.52 -2.75
C ASP A 358 -2.40 -19.20 -2.61
N ALA A 359 -1.73 -19.93 -1.72
CA ALA A 359 -0.35 -19.69 -1.33
C ALA A 359 0.63 -20.37 -2.29
N ASP A 360 0.22 -21.43 -2.98
CA ASP A 360 1.04 -22.15 -3.95
C ASP A 360 0.84 -21.67 -5.41
N GLY A 361 -0.18 -20.86 -5.66
CA GLY A 361 -0.45 -20.19 -6.93
C GLY A 361 -1.04 -21.12 -7.99
N ASP A 362 -1.70 -22.22 -7.58
CA ASP A 362 -2.32 -23.17 -8.50
C ASP A 362 -3.70 -22.70 -9.03
N GLY A 363 -4.21 -21.59 -8.51
CA GLY A 363 -5.49 -20.98 -8.87
C GLY A 363 -6.70 -21.61 -8.16
N MET A 364 -6.46 -22.48 -7.19
CA MET A 364 -7.45 -23.18 -6.38
C MET A 364 -7.14 -22.97 -4.88
N VAL A 365 -8.02 -23.45 -3.99
CA VAL A 365 -7.77 -23.44 -2.54
C VAL A 365 -7.87 -24.85 -1.98
N SER A 366 -6.76 -25.32 -1.40
CA SER A 366 -6.65 -26.60 -0.71
C SER A 366 -7.19 -26.55 0.74
N MET A 367 -7.34 -27.73 1.37
CA MET A 367 -7.78 -27.81 2.78
C MET A 367 -6.79 -27.11 3.73
N ASP A 368 -5.49 -27.21 3.46
CA ASP A 368 -4.45 -26.63 4.32
C ASP A 368 -4.44 -25.10 4.22
N GLU A 369 -4.65 -24.57 3.01
CA GLU A 369 -4.81 -23.13 2.78
C GLU A 369 -6.08 -22.58 3.44
N LEU A 370 -7.19 -23.31 3.36
CA LEU A 370 -8.43 -22.94 4.04
C LEU A 370 -8.26 -22.94 5.58
N ALA A 371 -7.49 -23.89 6.12
CA ALA A 371 -7.21 -23.98 7.55
C ALA A 371 -6.39 -22.78 8.08
N SER A 372 -5.65 -22.08 7.20
CA SER A 372 -4.89 -20.88 7.58
C SER A 372 -5.77 -19.72 8.05
N LEU A 373 -7.08 -19.74 7.76
CA LEU A 373 -8.05 -18.74 8.23
C LEU A 373 -8.21 -18.68 9.76
N ALA A 374 -7.86 -19.77 10.45
CA ALA A 374 -7.93 -19.89 11.90
C ALA A 374 -6.69 -19.33 12.63
N ILE A 375 -5.70 -18.86 11.87
CA ILE A 375 -4.49 -18.18 12.35
C ILE A 375 -4.67 -16.69 12.13
#